data_AF-A0A4Y2H3G6-F1
#
_entry.id   AF-A0A4Y2H3G6-F1
#
_cell.length_a   1.000
_cell.length_b   1.000
_cell.length_c   1.000
_cell.angle_alpha   90.00
_cell.angle_beta   90.00
_cell.angle_gamma   90.00
#
_symmetry.space_group_name_H-M   'P 1'
#
loop_
_entity.id
_entity.type
_entity.pdbx_description
1 polymer ?
#
loop_
_entity_poly.entity_id
_entity_poly.type
_entity_poly.pdbx_seq_one_letter_code
_entity_poly.pdbx_strand_id
1 'polypeptide(L)'
;MGGKLKTNLPVSKKSHMTEIPDSEDIKRKELKYGVNQKKYCDKNHRVKDLEEFEPGRVFWIAVQISYGRIKTKHAIPRSYLVETPVGID
;
A
#
# COMPACT_ATOMS: atom_id res chain seq x y z
N MET A 1 -34.74 -5.33 50.45
CA MET A 1 -33.57 -4.84 51.20
C MET A 1 -32.41 -4.63 50.23
N GLY A 2 -32.29 -3.44 49.65
CA GLY A 2 -31.23 -3.11 48.69
C GLY A 2 -30.38 -1.96 49.22
N GLY A 3 -29.19 -2.27 49.72
CA GLY A 3 -28.23 -1.25 50.15
C GLY A 3 -27.57 -0.61 48.93
N LYS A 4 -27.67 0.72 48.78
CA LYS A 4 -26.90 1.45 47.76
C LYS A 4 -25.41 1.43 48.16
N LEU A 5 -24.55 0.84 47.33
CA LEU A 5 -23.10 0.96 47.45
C LEU A 5 -22.71 2.43 47.23
N LYS A 6 -22.35 3.14 48.31
CA LYS A 6 -21.71 4.46 48.25
C LYS A 6 -20.19 4.28 48.22
N THR A 7 -19.65 3.79 47.12
CA THR A 7 -18.20 3.82 46.91
C THR A 7 -17.84 5.07 46.12
N ASN A 8 -17.41 6.12 46.82
CA ASN A 8 -16.59 7.15 46.20
C ASN A 8 -15.18 6.55 46.06
N LEU A 9 -14.91 5.85 44.96
CA LEU A 9 -13.54 5.45 44.63
C LEU A 9 -12.71 6.74 44.48
N PRO A 10 -11.63 6.94 45.25
CA PRO A 10 -10.73 8.06 45.04
C PRO A 10 -9.93 7.77 43.76
N VAL A 11 -10.49 8.07 42.60
CA VAL A 11 -9.73 8.13 41.37
C VAL A 11 -8.85 9.37 41.47
N SER A 12 -7.57 9.17 41.78
CA SER A 12 -6.57 10.23 41.76
C SER A 12 -6.55 10.85 40.36
N LYS A 13 -6.99 12.11 40.25
CA LYS A 13 -6.98 12.87 38.98
C LYS A 13 -5.57 13.00 38.37
N LYS A 14 -4.52 12.68 39.14
CA LYS A 14 -3.12 12.78 38.74
C LYS A 14 -2.61 11.61 37.91
N SER A 15 -3.33 10.48 37.84
CA SER A 15 -2.89 9.32 37.05
C SER A 15 -3.34 9.37 35.58
N HIS A 16 -3.95 10.47 35.13
CA HIS A 16 -4.52 10.63 33.80
C HIS A 16 -3.82 11.70 32.94
N MET A 17 -2.58 12.05 33.25
CA MET A 17 -1.72 12.75 32.31
C MET A 17 -1.00 11.69 31.48
N THR A 18 -1.68 11.12 30.48
CA THR A 18 -0.96 10.42 29.43
C THR A 18 -0.20 11.49 28.67
N GLU A 19 1.12 11.52 28.79
CA GLU A 19 1.96 12.38 27.97
C GLU A 19 1.60 12.09 26.51
N ILE A 20 1.18 13.13 25.78
CA ILE A 20 0.87 13.00 24.36
C ILE A 20 2.20 12.59 23.71
N PRO A 21 2.27 11.41 23.07
CA PRO A 21 3.51 10.96 22.44
C PRO A 21 3.96 11.99 21.40
N ASP A 22 5.27 12.22 21.33
CA ASP A 22 5.84 13.18 20.37
C ASP A 22 5.36 12.86 18.96
N SER A 23 4.74 13.84 18.32
CA SER A 23 4.16 13.71 16.99
C SER A 23 5.20 13.33 15.94
N GLU A 24 6.47 13.73 16.11
CA GLU A 24 7.54 13.39 15.19
C GLU A 24 7.97 11.93 15.34
N ASP A 25 8.00 11.40 16.57
CA ASP A 25 8.27 9.99 16.82
C ASP A 25 7.19 9.08 16.24
N ILE A 26 5.91 9.50 16.31
CA ILE A 26 4.79 8.78 15.69
C ILE A 26 4.97 8.77 14.17
N LYS A 27 5.20 9.93 13.54
CA LYS A 27 5.42 10.03 12.09
C LYS A 27 6.57 9.13 11.64
N ARG A 28 7.68 9.12 12.38
CA ARG A 28 8.84 8.28 12.08
C ARG A 28 8.52 6.79 12.18
N LYS A 29 7.76 6.38 13.21
CA LYS A 29 7.31 4.99 13.40
C LYS A 29 6.38 4.56 12.27
N GLU A 30 5.40 5.39 11.92
CA GLU A 30 4.45 5.12 10.82
C GLU A 30 5.16 4.99 9.47
N LEU A 31 6.11 5.88 9.18
CA LEU A 31 6.89 5.80 7.95
C LEU A 31 7.71 4.50 7.87
N LYS A 32 8.37 4.12 8.97
CA LYS A 32 9.10 2.85 9.07
C LYS A 32 8.15 1.65 8.92
N TYR A 33 6.98 1.73 9.52
CA TYR A 33 5.97 0.68 9.44
C TYR A 33 5.47 0.48 8.00
N GLY A 34 5.15 1.57 7.29
CA GLY A 34 4.75 1.51 5.88
C GLY A 34 5.81 0.90 4.95
N VAL A 35 7.09 1.26 5.14
CA VAL A 35 8.20 0.66 4.38
C VAL A 35 8.31 -0.84 4.65
N ASN A 36 8.17 -1.25 5.91
CA ASN A 36 8.19 -2.67 6.27
C ASN A 36 7.00 -3.42 5.67
N GLN A 37 5.79 -2.87 5.75
CA GLN A 37 4.60 -3.47 5.14
C GLN A 37 4.79 -3.69 3.65
N LYS A 38 5.29 -2.69 2.91
CA LYS A 38 5.63 -2.82 1.49
C LYS A 38 6.60 -3.97 1.27
N LYS A 39 7.71 -4.00 2.01
CA LYS A 39 8.73 -5.06 1.91
C LYS A 39 8.17 -6.46 2.18
N TYR A 40 7.31 -6.62 3.18
CA TYR A 40 6.66 -7.91 3.48
C TYR A 40 5.68 -8.32 2.39
N CYS A 41 4.89 -7.37 1.89
CA CYS A 41 3.96 -7.59 0.79
C CYS A 41 4.72 -8.02 -0.48
N ASP A 42 5.76 -7.29 -0.86
CA ASP A 42 6.61 -7.59 -2.01
C ASP A 42 7.25 -8.98 -1.89
N LYS A 43 7.77 -9.33 -0.70
CA LYS A 43 8.32 -10.65 -0.41
C LYS A 43 7.27 -11.76 -0.56
N ASN A 44 6.08 -11.58 0.02
CA ASN A 44 5.03 -12.59 0.00
C ASN A 44 4.46 -12.82 -1.40
N HIS A 45 4.30 -11.76 -2.18
CA HIS A 45 3.83 -11.84 -3.57
C HIS A 45 4.96 -12.10 -4.58
N ARG A 46 6.19 -12.33 -4.08
CA ARG A 46 7.39 -12.57 -4.90
C ARG A 46 7.55 -11.53 -6.01
N VAL A 47 7.26 -10.28 -5.67
CA VAL A 47 7.39 -9.15 -6.58
C VAL A 47 8.83 -9.08 -7.04
N LYS A 48 9.01 -9.12 -8.36
CA LYS A 48 10.30 -8.89 -9.01
C LYS A 48 10.25 -7.55 -9.71
N ASP A 49 11.35 -6.80 -9.61
CA ASP A 49 11.56 -5.68 -10.51
C ASP A 49 11.87 -6.26 -11.88
N LEU A 50 10.91 -6.10 -12.78
CA LEU A 50 11.03 -6.51 -14.18
C LEU A 50 11.75 -5.40 -14.94
N GLU A 51 12.63 -5.80 -15.85
CA GLU A 51 13.23 -4.87 -16.79
C GLU A 51 12.14 -4.16 -17.58
N GLU A 52 12.35 -2.85 -17.79
CA GLU A 52 11.40 -2.06 -18.54
C GLU A 52 11.43 -2.46 -20.01
N PHE A 53 10.26 -2.52 -20.64
CA PHE A 53 10.19 -2.89 -22.03
C PHE A 53 10.42 -1.68 -22.93
N GLU A 54 11.28 -1.87 -23.92
CA GLU A 54 11.51 -0.88 -24.98
C GLU A 54 10.23 -0.65 -25.81
N PRO A 55 9.93 0.61 -26.15
CA PRO A 55 8.91 0.93 -27.14
C PRO A 55 9.13 0.18 -28.43
N GLY A 56 8.04 -0.37 -28.98
CA GLY A 56 8.05 -1.09 -30.24
C GLY A 56 8.30 -2.59 -30.14
N ARG A 57 8.54 -3.15 -28.95
CA ARG A 57 8.58 -4.61 -28.75
C ARG A 57 7.20 -5.23 -29.02
N VAL A 58 7.18 -6.42 -29.62
CA VAL A 58 5.95 -7.18 -29.92
C VAL A 58 5.78 -8.31 -28.91
N PHE A 59 4.55 -8.55 -28.47
CA PHE A 59 4.21 -9.63 -27.53
C PHE A 59 2.81 -10.17 -27.82
N TRP A 60 2.62 -11.43 -27.42
CA TRP A 60 1.37 -12.14 -27.58
C TRP A 60 0.40 -11.79 -26.44
N ILE A 61 -0.79 -11.30 -26.78
CA ILE A 61 -1.86 -11.00 -25.83
C ILE A 61 -2.83 -12.18 -25.84
N ALA A 62 -2.75 -13.02 -24.81
CA ALA A 62 -3.60 -14.22 -24.73
C ALA A 62 -5.10 -13.91 -24.67
N VAL A 63 -5.49 -12.78 -24.06
CA VAL A 63 -6.89 -12.37 -23.93
C VAL A 63 -7.52 -12.05 -25.29
N GLN A 64 -6.76 -11.41 -26.18
CA GLN A 64 -7.23 -11.00 -27.51
C GLN A 64 -6.83 -11.99 -28.61
N ILE A 65 -6.03 -13.01 -28.28
CA ILE A 65 -5.50 -14.01 -29.22
C ILE A 65 -4.81 -13.32 -30.39
N SER A 66 -4.04 -12.26 -30.10
CA SER A 66 -3.41 -11.39 -31.09
C SER A 66 -2.03 -10.92 -30.63
N TYR A 67 -1.22 -10.46 -31.59
CA TYR A 67 0.02 -9.77 -31.29
C TYR A 67 -0.24 -8.28 -31.08
N GLY A 68 0.36 -7.72 -30.04
CA GLY A 68 0.37 -6.28 -29.76
C GLY A 68 1.79 -5.74 -29.68
N ARG A 69 1.91 -4.42 -29.82
CA ARG A 69 3.19 -3.70 -29.79
C ARG A 69 3.18 -2.64 -28.68
N ILE A 70 4.22 -2.55 -27.86
CA ILE A 70 4.26 -1.52 -26.79
C ILE A 70 4.43 -0.18 -27.50
N LYS A 71 3.52 0.75 -27.23
CA LYS A 71 3.63 2.12 -27.73
C LYS A 71 4.43 2.96 -26.76
N THR A 72 4.00 3.01 -25.50
CA THR A 72 4.61 3.81 -24.44
C THR A 72 4.32 3.22 -23.06
N LYS A 73 5.06 3.68 -22.05
CA LYS A 73 4.68 3.44 -20.65
C LYS A 73 3.38 4.15 -20.32
N HIS A 74 2.58 3.53 -19.46
CA HIS A 74 1.36 4.11 -18.94
C HIS A 74 1.65 4.83 -17.61
N ALA A 75 0.76 5.73 -17.19
CA ALA A 75 0.93 6.51 -15.95
C ALA A 75 0.83 5.62 -14.69
N ILE A 76 0.07 4.53 -14.78
CA ILE A 76 -0.04 3.54 -13.70
C ILE A 76 1.26 2.71 -13.66
N PRO A 77 1.82 2.46 -12.47
CA PRO A 77 3.06 1.70 -12.33
C PRO A 77 2.95 0.32 -12.99
N ARG A 78 4.02 -0.11 -13.67
CA ARG A 78 4.16 -1.42 -14.33
C ARG A 78 3.11 -1.73 -15.40
N SER A 79 2.45 -0.70 -15.94
CA SER A 79 1.52 -0.84 -17.06
C SER A 79 2.05 -0.13 -18.31
N TYR A 80 1.66 -0.63 -19.47
CA TYR A 80 2.07 -0.14 -20.78
C TYR A 80 0.83 0.04 -21.66
N LEU A 81 0.89 1.03 -22.55
CA LEU A 81 -0.07 1.17 -23.63
C LEU A 81 0.39 0.29 -24.79
N VAL A 82 -0.53 -0.54 -25.28
CA VAL A 82 -0.28 -1.50 -26.34
C VAL A 82 -1.12 -1.14 -27.55
N GLU A 83 -0.46 -1.08 -28.71
CA GLU A 83 -1.13 -0.98 -30.00
C GLU A 83 -1.46 -2.39 -30.51
N THR A 84 -2.74 -2.64 -30.76
CA THR A 84 -3.29 -3.88 -31.30
C THR A 84 -4.03 -3.57 -32.61
N PRO A 85 -4.37 -4.59 -33.43
CA PRO A 85 -5.13 -4.36 -34.67
C PRO A 85 -6.52 -3.75 -34.43
N VAL A 86 -7.05 -3.87 -33.21
CA VAL A 86 -8.38 -3.40 -32.81
C VAL A 86 -8.33 -1.96 -32.30
N GLY A 87 -7.18 -1.51 -31.77
CA GLY A 87 -7.03 -0.18 -31.20
C GLY A 87 -5.83 -0.07 -30.27
N ILE A 88 -5.86 0.93 -29.38
CA ILE A 88 -4.87 1.09 -28.32
C ILE A 88 -5.55 0.71 -27.01
N ASP A 89 -4.96 -0.25 -26.29
CA ASP A 89 -5.39 -0.71 -24.97
C ASP A 89 -4.33 -0.43 -23.89
#